data_AF-A0A6L8BEU6-F1
#
_entry.id   AF-A0A6L8BEU6-F1
#
_cell.length_a   1.000
_cell.length_b   1.000
_cell.length_c   1.000
_cell.angle_alpha   90.00
_cell.angle_beta   90.00
_cell.angle_gamma   90.00
#
_symmetry.space_group_name_H-M   'P 1'
#
loop_
_entity.id
_entity.type
_entity.pdbx_description
1 polymer ?
#
loop_
_entity_poly.entity_id
_entity_poly.type
_entity_poly.pdbx_seq_one_letter_code
_entity_poly.pdbx_strand_id
1 'polypeptide(L)'
;MTTRARFDIYVNSRATGIVHAADCVVEEDAGFVHRVDFRYTPVYLGNPGRFSLDPAGLPLAPGETRFRCQGGAPGFIDDHLPDAWGRKILTALAHYRDGRRLNADSAIDLLALVKGGERIGALAFVDVGATPGFFHGAPLELLSQVEWAAAQVDASDWRSIGLDEFVRYTPCPHGKRDGRRQTESVGQRRCEPLPREVQPPDRGRIQLRPRGTCLPRHGASRGP
;
A
#
# COMPACT_ATOMS: atom_id res chain seq x y z
N MET A 1 -19.15 1.02 -18.96
CA MET A 1 -20.27 0.52 -18.13
C MET A 1 -20.11 1.18 -16.79
N THR A 2 -21.10 1.97 -16.37
CA THR A 2 -21.05 2.69 -15.10
C THR A 2 -21.14 1.72 -13.93
N THR A 3 -20.14 1.75 -13.06
CA THR A 3 -20.10 0.98 -11.81
C THR A 3 -20.38 1.92 -10.64
N ARG A 4 -21.14 1.45 -9.65
CA ARG A 4 -21.50 2.20 -8.45
C ARG A 4 -21.29 1.34 -7.21
N ALA A 5 -20.66 1.91 -6.18
CA ALA A 5 -20.49 1.27 -4.88
C ALA A 5 -20.78 2.26 -3.75
N ARG A 6 -21.20 1.73 -2.61
CA ARG A 6 -21.41 2.49 -1.37
C ARG A 6 -20.50 1.94 -0.28
N PHE A 7 -19.92 2.85 0.48
CA PHE A 7 -19.01 2.58 1.58
C PHE A 7 -19.46 3.32 2.83
N ASP A 8 -19.28 2.65 3.97
CA ASP A 8 -19.29 3.31 5.28
C ASP A 8 -17.85 3.75 5.58
N ILE A 9 -17.69 4.97 6.08
CA ILE A 9 -16.39 5.54 6.46
C ILE A 9 -16.34 5.64 7.98
N TYR A 10 -15.38 4.94 8.58
CA TYR A 10 -15.12 5.01 10.02
C TYR A 10 -13.90 5.86 10.31
N VAL A 11 -13.97 6.60 11.42
CA VAL A 11 -12.83 7.30 12.00
C VAL A 11 -12.40 6.59 13.28
N ASN A 12 -11.10 6.40 13.48
CA ASN A 12 -10.47 6.01 14.74
C ASN A 12 -9.46 7.08 15.15
N SER A 13 -9.84 7.93 16.10
CA SER A 13 -8.96 8.94 16.68
C SER A 13 -9.08 8.94 18.19
N ARG A 14 -8.07 9.49 18.87
CA ARG A 14 -8.13 9.65 20.34
C ARG A 14 -9.33 10.49 20.79
N ALA A 15 -9.77 11.45 19.98
CA ALA A 15 -10.87 12.34 20.32
C ALA A 15 -12.25 11.70 20.10
N THR A 16 -12.38 10.87 19.07
CA THR A 16 -13.68 10.31 18.64
C THR A 16 -13.91 8.87 19.08
N GLY A 17 -12.84 8.13 19.40
CA GLY A 17 -12.86 6.67 19.35
C GLY A 17 -13.11 6.15 17.94
N ILE A 18 -13.55 4.89 17.82
CA ILE A 18 -14.03 4.31 16.56
C ILE A 18 -15.49 4.71 16.37
N VAL A 19 -15.80 5.42 15.28
CA VAL A 19 -17.15 5.90 15.00
C VAL A 19 -17.45 5.88 13.51
N HIS A 20 -18.68 5.50 13.13
CA HIS A 20 -19.17 5.62 11.76
C HIS A 20 -19.33 7.11 11.42
N ALA A 21 -18.34 7.66 10.71
CA ALA A 21 -18.20 9.07 10.45
C ALA A 21 -19.07 9.56 9.29
N ALA A 22 -19.12 8.80 8.20
CA ALA A 22 -19.80 9.22 6.98
C ALA A 22 -20.24 8.05 6.09
N ASP A 23 -21.29 8.30 5.30
CA ASP A 23 -21.65 7.49 4.14
C ASP A 23 -20.95 8.06 2.89
N CYS A 24 -20.47 7.19 2.00
CA CYS A 24 -19.90 7.59 0.72
C CYS A 24 -20.41 6.70 -0.42
N VAL A 25 -20.75 7.30 -1.54
CA VAL A 25 -21.09 6.61 -2.79
C VAL A 25 -20.10 7.04 -3.86
N VAL A 26 -19.51 6.07 -4.54
CA VAL A 26 -18.59 6.29 -5.65
C VAL A 26 -19.22 5.75 -6.93
N GLU A 27 -19.20 6.58 -7.99
CA GLU A 27 -19.58 6.20 -9.34
C GLU A 27 -18.41 6.42 -10.29
N GLU A 28 -18.10 5.38 -11.05
CA GLU A 28 -17.00 5.36 -12.02
C GLU A 28 -17.45 4.72 -13.34
N ASP A 29 -16.74 5.05 -14.42
CA ASP A 29 -16.88 4.37 -15.71
C ASP A 29 -15.49 3.98 -16.21
N ALA A 30 -15.31 2.69 -16.53
CA ALA A 30 -14.02 2.13 -16.95
C ALA A 30 -12.84 2.46 -16.01
N GLY A 31 -13.09 2.58 -14.70
CA GLY A 31 -12.09 2.94 -13.68
C GLY A 31 -11.93 4.44 -13.41
N PHE A 32 -12.59 5.29 -14.20
CA PHE A 32 -12.53 6.74 -14.02
C PHE A 32 -13.70 7.21 -13.15
N VAL A 33 -13.39 7.79 -11.98
CA VAL A 33 -14.40 8.34 -11.08
C VAL A 33 -15.00 9.60 -11.72
N HIS A 34 -16.33 9.66 -11.80
CA HIS A 34 -17.05 10.81 -12.36
C HIS A 34 -18.05 11.44 -11.37
N ARG A 35 -18.48 10.70 -10.35
CA ARG A 35 -19.27 11.26 -9.24
C ARG A 35 -18.91 10.62 -7.91
N VAL A 36 -18.86 11.44 -6.87
CA VAL A 36 -18.82 10.99 -5.46
C VAL A 36 -19.87 11.76 -4.67
N ASP A 37 -20.70 11.04 -3.94
CA ASP A 37 -21.68 11.61 -3.01
C ASP A 37 -21.27 11.24 -1.59
N PHE A 38 -21.09 12.23 -0.72
CA PHE A 38 -20.59 12.08 0.65
C PHE A 38 -21.57 12.69 1.65
N ARG A 39 -21.73 12.07 2.82
CA ARG A 39 -22.52 12.65 3.91
C ARG A 39 -21.99 12.24 5.28
N TYR A 40 -21.74 13.22 6.15
CA TYR A 40 -21.48 12.94 7.56
C TYR A 40 -22.71 12.34 8.25
N THR A 41 -22.49 11.33 9.11
CA THR A 41 -23.59 10.76 9.89
C THR A 41 -24.01 11.71 11.02
N PRO A 42 -25.28 11.69 11.44
CA PRO A 42 -25.72 12.44 12.63
C PRO A 42 -24.95 12.05 13.90
N VAL A 43 -24.55 10.78 14.01
CA VAL A 43 -23.74 10.27 15.12
C VAL A 43 -22.39 10.99 15.18
N TYR A 44 -21.73 11.15 14.04
CA TYR A 44 -20.45 11.85 13.96
C TYR A 44 -20.60 13.36 14.21
N LEU A 45 -21.63 13.99 13.63
CA LEU A 45 -21.92 15.40 13.85
C LEU A 45 -22.31 15.71 15.30
N GLY A 46 -22.85 14.74 16.04
CA GLY A 46 -23.11 14.83 17.47
C GLY A 46 -21.90 14.55 18.35
N ASN A 47 -20.84 13.93 17.83
CA ASN A 47 -19.66 13.56 18.61
C ASN A 47 -18.87 14.82 19.05
N PRO A 48 -18.54 14.97 20.35
CA PRO A 48 -17.81 16.14 20.84
C PRO A 48 -16.36 16.24 20.32
N GLY A 49 -15.75 15.12 19.94
CA GLY A 49 -14.40 15.04 19.38
C GLY A 49 -14.35 15.15 17.86
N ARG A 50 -15.47 15.46 17.19
CA ARG A 50 -15.55 15.50 15.73
C ARG A 50 -14.64 16.55 15.10
N PHE A 51 -14.12 16.22 13.93
CA PHE A 51 -13.36 17.13 13.07
C PHE A 51 -13.69 16.85 11.60
N SER A 52 -13.40 17.80 10.72
CA SER A 52 -13.59 17.61 9.28
C SER A 52 -12.58 16.59 8.72
N LEU A 53 -13.03 15.61 7.94
CA LEU A 53 -12.14 14.63 7.29
C LEU A 53 -11.29 15.27 6.19
N ASP A 54 -11.84 16.28 5.53
CA ASP A 54 -11.15 17.15 4.58
C ASP A 54 -11.63 18.58 4.85
N PRO A 55 -10.87 19.41 5.60
CA PRO A 55 -11.30 20.76 5.97
C PRO A 55 -11.68 21.66 4.78
N ALA A 56 -11.11 21.42 3.59
CA ALA A 56 -11.37 22.20 2.39
C ALA A 56 -12.57 21.65 1.60
N GLY A 57 -12.61 20.33 1.36
CA GLY A 57 -13.63 19.69 0.53
C GLY A 57 -14.88 19.22 1.28
N LEU A 58 -14.79 18.98 2.59
CA LEU A 58 -15.81 18.34 3.42
C LEU A 58 -16.00 19.05 4.77
N PRO A 59 -16.29 20.37 4.81
CA PRO A 59 -16.54 21.06 6.07
C PRO A 59 -17.63 20.36 6.90
N LEU A 60 -17.52 20.41 8.23
CA LEU A 60 -18.48 19.77 9.13
C LEU A 60 -19.86 20.41 9.00
N ALA A 61 -20.71 19.80 8.20
CA ALA A 61 -22.08 20.23 7.98
C ALA A 61 -23.01 19.02 7.81
N PRO A 62 -24.28 19.13 8.20
CA PRO A 62 -25.29 18.17 7.81
C PRO A 62 -25.59 18.27 6.30
N GLY A 63 -26.05 17.16 5.72
CA GLY A 63 -26.45 17.10 4.31
C GLY A 63 -25.43 16.38 3.43
N GLU A 64 -25.76 16.28 2.14
CA GLU A 64 -24.95 15.61 1.14
C GLU A 64 -24.02 16.61 0.44
N THR A 65 -22.75 16.25 0.33
CA THR A 65 -21.77 16.93 -0.50
C THR A 65 -21.53 16.09 -1.75
N ARG A 66 -21.76 16.70 -2.92
CA ARG A 66 -21.59 16.04 -4.22
C ARG A 66 -20.37 16.58 -4.94
N PHE A 67 -19.48 15.67 -5.32
CA PHE A 67 -18.32 15.96 -6.16
C PHE A 67 -18.59 15.50 -7.58
N ARG A 68 -18.37 16.39 -8.55
CA ARG A 68 -18.27 16.03 -9.96
C ARG A 68 -16.80 15.84 -10.29
N CYS A 69 -16.45 14.65 -10.73
CA CYS A 69 -15.07 14.26 -10.98
C CYS A 69 -14.80 14.21 -12.50
N GLN A 70 -13.57 14.55 -12.89
CA GLN A 70 -13.10 14.49 -14.28
C GLN A 70 -12.11 13.33 -14.43
N GLY A 71 -12.48 12.17 -13.91
CA GLY A 71 -11.70 10.92 -13.94
C GLY A 71 -10.86 10.65 -12.69
N GLY A 72 -10.54 11.68 -11.89
CA GLY A 72 -9.85 11.53 -10.61
C GLY A 72 -10.80 11.51 -9.41
N ALA A 73 -10.44 10.74 -8.36
CA ALA A 73 -11.18 10.75 -7.11
C ALA A 73 -10.92 12.04 -6.31
N PRO A 74 -11.86 12.51 -5.46
CA PRO A 74 -11.58 13.59 -4.51
C PRO A 74 -10.42 13.22 -3.58
N GLY A 75 -9.68 14.21 -3.07
CA GLY A 75 -8.47 13.98 -2.26
C GLY A 75 -8.68 13.03 -1.08
N PHE A 76 -9.80 13.18 -0.35
CA PHE A 76 -10.10 12.28 0.78
C PHE A 76 -10.29 10.80 0.38
N ILE A 77 -10.56 10.49 -0.89
CA ILE A 77 -10.56 9.11 -1.41
C ILE A 77 -9.18 8.78 -1.98
N ASP A 78 -8.61 9.67 -2.81
CA ASP A 78 -7.34 9.42 -3.49
C ASP A 78 -6.18 9.20 -2.51
N ASP A 79 -6.16 9.94 -1.40
CA ASP A 79 -5.20 9.76 -0.30
C ASP A 79 -5.27 8.36 0.34
N HIS A 80 -6.40 7.67 0.20
CA HIS A 80 -6.56 6.30 0.67
C HIS A 80 -6.14 5.28 -0.38
N LEU A 81 -6.15 5.64 -1.67
CA LEU A 81 -5.82 4.69 -2.71
C LEU A 81 -4.30 4.39 -2.72
N PRO A 82 -3.92 3.13 -3.03
CA PRO A 82 -2.52 2.81 -3.28
C PRO A 82 -1.96 3.67 -4.42
N ASP A 83 -0.65 3.91 -4.41
CA ASP A 83 0.02 4.57 -5.53
C ASP A 83 0.07 3.68 -6.79
N ALA A 84 0.62 4.20 -7.88
CA ALA A 84 0.69 3.48 -9.15
C ALA A 84 1.43 2.13 -9.06
N TRP A 85 2.40 1.98 -8.14
CA TRP A 85 3.13 0.73 -7.94
C TRP A 85 2.32 -0.25 -7.08
N GLY A 86 1.77 0.22 -5.96
CA GLY A 86 0.91 -0.55 -5.07
C GLY A 86 -0.37 -1.07 -5.74
N ARG A 87 -0.96 -0.28 -6.67
CA ARG A 87 -2.09 -0.73 -7.50
C ARG A 87 -1.73 -1.95 -8.34
N LYS A 88 -0.53 -1.97 -8.95
CA LYS A 88 -0.06 -3.13 -9.74
C LYS A 88 0.14 -4.35 -8.85
N ILE A 89 0.70 -4.15 -7.66
CA ILE A 89 0.88 -5.25 -6.69
C ILE A 89 -0.46 -5.83 -6.27
N LEU A 90 -1.38 -5.00 -5.79
CA LEU A 90 -2.65 -5.47 -5.24
C LEU A 90 -3.51 -6.16 -6.30
N THR A 91 -3.50 -5.65 -7.55
CA THR A 91 -4.21 -6.32 -8.65
C THR A 91 -3.53 -7.62 -9.07
N ALA A 92 -2.20 -7.70 -9.08
CA ALA A 92 -1.48 -8.95 -9.32
C ALA A 92 -1.74 -9.98 -8.21
N LEU A 93 -1.69 -9.57 -6.94
CA LEU A 93 -1.99 -10.43 -5.80
C LEU A 93 -3.43 -10.97 -5.87
N ALA A 94 -4.40 -10.10 -6.15
CA ALA A 94 -5.79 -10.52 -6.34
C ALA A 94 -5.94 -11.53 -7.48
N HIS A 95 -5.16 -11.39 -8.55
CA HIS A 95 -5.16 -12.32 -9.66
C HIS A 95 -4.54 -13.67 -9.30
N TYR A 96 -3.34 -13.68 -8.74
CA TYR A 96 -2.60 -14.92 -8.47
C TYR A 96 -3.13 -15.69 -7.25
N ARG A 97 -3.66 -15.00 -6.23
CA ARG A 97 -4.21 -15.63 -5.02
C ARG A 97 -5.68 -15.99 -5.16
N ASP A 98 -6.50 -15.06 -5.65
CA ASP A 98 -7.97 -15.19 -5.62
C ASP A 98 -8.56 -15.47 -7.01
N GLY A 99 -7.75 -15.49 -8.08
CA GLY A 99 -8.23 -15.62 -9.46
C GLY A 99 -9.01 -14.39 -9.96
N ARG A 100 -9.00 -13.29 -9.21
CA ARG A 100 -9.80 -12.08 -9.49
C ARG A 100 -9.04 -11.15 -10.42
N ARG A 101 -9.67 -10.73 -11.52
CA ARG A 101 -9.12 -9.69 -12.41
C ARG A 101 -9.76 -8.36 -12.04
N LEU A 102 -8.96 -7.46 -11.49
CA LEU A 102 -9.39 -6.15 -11.04
C LEU A 102 -8.80 -5.06 -11.93
N ASN A 103 -9.52 -3.95 -12.06
CA ASN A 103 -9.01 -2.78 -12.75
C ASN A 103 -8.13 -1.97 -11.79
N ALA A 104 -6.84 -1.83 -12.12
CA ALA A 104 -5.89 -1.08 -11.30
C ALA A 104 -6.21 0.43 -11.23
N ASP A 105 -7.03 0.95 -12.15
CA ASP A 105 -7.47 2.34 -12.13
C ASP A 105 -8.79 2.53 -11.37
N SER A 106 -9.56 1.45 -11.13
CA SER A 106 -10.85 1.51 -10.44
C SER A 106 -10.68 1.81 -8.96
N ALA A 107 -11.22 2.95 -8.51
CA ALA A 107 -11.26 3.29 -7.10
C ALA A 107 -12.12 2.30 -6.33
N ILE A 108 -13.21 1.81 -6.94
CA ILE A 108 -14.11 0.83 -6.30
C ILE A 108 -13.38 -0.50 -6.06
N ASP A 109 -12.69 -1.04 -7.06
CA ASP A 109 -11.95 -2.30 -6.92
C ASP A 109 -10.83 -2.18 -5.89
N LEU A 110 -10.09 -1.06 -5.90
CA LEU A 110 -8.99 -0.83 -4.96
C LEU A 110 -9.49 -0.60 -3.52
N LEU A 111 -10.57 0.14 -3.31
CA LEU A 111 -11.20 0.28 -1.99
C LEU A 111 -11.71 -1.07 -1.48
N ALA A 112 -12.22 -1.93 -2.38
CA ALA A 112 -12.66 -3.28 -2.06
C ALA A 112 -11.51 -4.28 -1.83
N LEU A 113 -10.27 -3.96 -2.22
CA LEU A 113 -9.10 -4.78 -1.91
C LEU A 113 -8.55 -4.49 -0.52
N VAL A 114 -8.50 -3.23 -0.15
CA VAL A 114 -7.86 -2.79 1.09
C VAL A 114 -8.89 -2.66 2.21
N LYS A 115 -9.77 -3.67 2.32
CA LYS A 115 -10.89 -3.72 3.26
C LYS A 115 -10.40 -3.79 4.70
N GLY A 116 -11.17 -3.21 5.62
CA GLY A 116 -10.96 -3.40 7.04
C GLY A 116 -9.75 -2.65 7.61
N GLY A 117 -9.28 -1.59 6.94
CA GLY A 117 -8.32 -0.65 7.50
C GLY A 117 -6.93 -1.20 7.78
N GLU A 118 -6.49 -2.19 6.99
CA GLU A 118 -5.08 -2.59 6.78
C GLU A 118 -4.26 -1.46 6.13
N ARG A 119 -4.44 -0.23 6.59
CA ARG A 119 -3.77 1.00 6.16
C ARG A 119 -3.40 1.81 7.37
N ILE A 120 -2.35 2.60 7.18
CA ILE A 120 -1.93 3.60 8.16
C ILE A 120 -2.89 4.78 8.05
N GLY A 121 -3.49 5.16 9.18
CA GLY A 121 -4.36 6.33 9.25
C GLY A 121 -5.51 6.14 10.23
N ALA A 122 -6.31 7.19 10.37
CA ALA A 122 -7.49 7.21 11.23
C ALA A 122 -8.76 6.79 10.48
N LEU A 123 -8.70 6.52 9.18
CA LEU A 123 -9.87 6.33 8.33
C LEU A 123 -9.93 4.93 7.76
N ALA A 124 -11.14 4.36 7.75
CA ALA A 124 -11.40 3.05 7.16
C ALA A 124 -12.63 3.14 6.26
N PHE A 125 -12.46 2.75 5.00
CA PHE A 125 -13.55 2.50 4.05
C PHE A 125 -13.93 1.03 4.13
N VAL A 126 -15.20 0.76 4.39
CA VAL A 126 -15.73 -0.60 4.46
C VAL A 126 -17.04 -0.71 3.70
N ASP A 127 -17.42 -1.93 3.33
CA ASP A 127 -18.76 -2.18 2.81
C ASP A 127 -19.80 -1.78 3.84
N VAL A 128 -21.00 -1.40 3.38
CA VAL A 128 -22.09 -0.98 4.26
C VAL A 128 -22.38 -2.04 5.31
N GLY A 129 -22.32 -1.66 6.59
CA GLY A 129 -22.56 -2.54 7.73
C GLY A 129 -21.40 -3.48 8.11
N ALA A 130 -20.26 -3.42 7.42
CA ALA A 130 -19.08 -4.18 7.80
C ALA A 130 -18.34 -3.54 8.99
N THR A 131 -17.55 -4.36 9.70
CA THR A 131 -16.73 -3.90 10.83
C THR A 131 -15.43 -3.27 10.32
N PRO A 132 -15.06 -2.05 10.77
CA PRO A 132 -13.76 -1.47 10.45
C PRO A 132 -12.66 -2.15 11.25
N GLY A 133 -11.50 -2.35 10.62
CA GLY A 133 -10.26 -2.64 11.34
C GLY A 133 -9.33 -1.42 11.27
N PHE A 134 -8.35 -1.38 12.16
CA PHE A 134 -7.32 -0.34 12.21
C PHE A 134 -6.02 -1.02 12.64
N PHE A 135 -4.97 -0.85 11.84
CA PHE A 135 -3.71 -1.55 12.05
C PHE A 135 -2.60 -0.55 12.35
N HIS A 136 -1.69 -0.94 13.24
CA HIS A 136 -0.52 -0.13 13.62
C HIS A 136 0.67 -0.28 12.66
N GLY A 137 0.47 -0.94 11.53
CA GLY A 137 1.50 -1.23 10.54
C GLY A 137 2.26 -2.52 10.83
N ALA A 138 3.43 -2.64 10.18
CA ALA A 138 4.28 -3.82 10.23
C ALA A 138 5.44 -3.63 11.23
N PRO A 139 5.87 -4.70 11.94
CA PRO A 139 7.13 -4.69 12.68
C PRO A 139 8.32 -4.35 11.79
N LEU A 140 9.28 -3.58 12.32
CA LEU A 140 10.46 -3.12 11.57
C LEU A 140 11.38 -4.27 11.14
N GLU A 141 11.36 -5.37 11.89
CA GLU A 141 12.16 -6.57 11.64
C GLU A 141 11.85 -7.22 10.28
N LEU A 142 10.71 -6.87 9.68
CA LEU A 142 10.26 -7.39 8.40
C LEU A 142 10.70 -6.53 7.22
N LEU A 143 11.36 -5.40 7.46
CA LEU A 143 11.73 -4.47 6.39
C LEU A 143 12.57 -5.15 5.31
N SER A 144 13.53 -6.00 5.70
CA SER A 144 14.35 -6.75 4.74
C SER A 144 13.55 -7.75 3.90
N GLN A 145 12.49 -8.36 4.47
CA GLN A 145 11.61 -9.27 3.73
C GLN A 145 10.75 -8.49 2.74
N VAL A 146 10.21 -7.34 3.17
CA VAL A 146 9.40 -6.46 2.32
C VAL A 146 10.24 -5.87 1.17
N GLU A 147 11.49 -5.46 1.43
CA GLU A 147 12.41 -4.98 0.40
C GLU A 147 12.73 -6.07 -0.63
N TRP A 148 13.04 -7.29 -0.16
CA TRP A 148 13.28 -8.42 -1.03
C TRP A 148 12.05 -8.75 -1.89
N ALA A 149 10.87 -8.79 -1.28
CA ALA A 149 9.62 -9.04 -2.00
C ALA A 149 9.33 -7.96 -3.05
N ALA A 150 9.59 -6.69 -2.74
CA ALA A 150 9.46 -5.57 -3.68
C ALA A 150 10.40 -5.75 -4.90
N ALA A 151 11.65 -6.13 -4.68
CA ALA A 151 12.60 -6.40 -5.76
C ALA A 151 12.13 -7.54 -6.70
N GLN A 152 11.53 -8.59 -6.14
CA GLN A 152 10.98 -9.70 -6.93
C GLN A 152 9.75 -9.27 -7.75
N VAL A 153 8.89 -8.41 -7.18
CA VAL A 153 7.76 -7.81 -7.92
C VAL A 153 8.28 -6.98 -9.08
N ASP A 154 9.29 -6.14 -8.87
CA ASP A 154 9.86 -5.29 -9.92
C ASP A 154 10.51 -6.13 -11.04
N ALA A 155 11.11 -7.26 -10.67
CA ALA A 155 11.61 -8.26 -11.62
C ALA A 155 10.48 -9.07 -12.31
N SER A 156 9.21 -8.81 -11.99
CA SER A 156 8.03 -9.53 -12.48
C SER A 156 8.05 -11.05 -12.18
N ASP A 157 8.76 -11.44 -11.13
CA ASP A 157 8.86 -12.84 -10.70
C ASP A 157 7.85 -13.16 -9.58
N TRP A 158 6.56 -13.06 -9.90
CA TRP A 158 5.47 -13.30 -8.93
C TRP A 158 5.41 -14.73 -8.39
N ARG A 159 6.10 -15.70 -9.01
CA ARG A 159 6.08 -17.12 -8.60
C ARG A 159 7.07 -17.43 -7.48
N SER A 160 8.15 -16.65 -7.37
CA SER A 160 9.13 -16.80 -6.28
C SER A 160 8.69 -16.13 -4.98
N ILE A 161 7.57 -15.41 -5.03
CA ILE A 161 6.93 -14.77 -3.89
C ILE A 161 5.98 -15.76 -3.21
N GLY A 162 6.15 -16.01 -1.91
CA GLY A 162 5.14 -16.64 -1.08
C GLY A 162 3.92 -15.73 -0.96
N LEU A 163 2.89 -15.91 -1.79
CA LEU A 163 1.73 -15.01 -1.88
C LEU A 163 0.94 -14.89 -0.56
N ASP A 164 1.07 -15.86 0.35
CA ASP A 164 0.49 -15.82 1.70
C ASP A 164 1.16 -14.79 2.63
N GLU A 165 2.38 -14.33 2.29
CA GLU A 165 3.18 -13.39 3.07
C GLU A 165 2.72 -11.93 2.85
N PHE A 166 2.15 -11.63 1.69
CA PHE A 166 1.69 -10.29 1.31
C PHE A 166 0.43 -9.83 2.05
N VAL A 167 -0.39 -10.75 2.55
CA VAL A 167 -1.66 -10.44 3.25
C VAL A 167 -1.42 -9.80 4.62
N ARG A 168 -0.23 -9.97 5.19
CA ARG A 168 0.14 -9.33 6.45
C ARG A 168 0.75 -7.95 6.27
N TYR A 169 1.17 -7.61 5.06
CA TYR A 169 2.11 -6.52 4.82
C TYR A 169 1.81 -5.78 3.52
N THR A 170 0.78 -4.95 3.53
CA THR A 170 0.61 -3.88 2.54
C THR A 170 1.14 -2.55 3.11
N PRO A 171 2.38 -2.14 2.83
CA PRO A 171 2.82 -0.78 3.10
C PRO A 171 2.29 0.17 2.02
N CYS A 172 1.77 1.33 2.43
CA CYS A 172 1.65 2.50 1.55
C CYS A 172 3.00 3.20 1.48
N PRO A 173 3.66 3.34 0.31
CA PRO A 173 4.75 4.27 0.14
C PRO A 173 4.19 5.64 -0.27
N HIS A 174 4.70 6.70 0.36
CA HIS A 174 4.52 8.08 -0.07
C HIS A 174 5.91 8.68 -0.32
N GLY A 175 6.10 9.33 -1.47
CA GLY A 175 6.99 10.50 -1.54
C GLY A 175 8.16 10.50 -2.55
N LYS A 176 7.90 11.20 -3.66
CA LYS A 176 8.73 12.19 -4.39
C LYS A 176 9.74 11.77 -5.49
N ARG A 177 9.43 12.31 -6.69
CA ARG A 177 10.25 13.08 -7.66
C ARG A 177 11.71 12.66 -7.94
N ASP A 178 11.99 12.36 -9.21
CA ASP A 178 12.77 13.18 -10.18
C ASP A 178 12.51 12.56 -11.58
N GLY A 179 12.46 13.21 -12.74
CA GLY A 179 13.23 14.35 -13.20
C GLY A 179 14.56 13.90 -13.83
N ARG A 180 14.50 13.59 -15.13
CA ARG A 180 15.60 13.47 -16.14
C ARG A 180 16.02 12.06 -16.60
N ARG A 181 16.09 12.02 -17.94
CA ARG A 181 16.63 11.05 -18.88
C ARG A 181 18.04 10.55 -18.54
N GLN A 182 18.29 9.28 -18.89
CA GLN A 182 19.43 8.75 -19.68
C GLN A 182 18.96 7.36 -20.18
N THR A 183 18.64 7.15 -21.46
CA THR A 183 19.49 6.69 -22.58
C THR A 183 20.27 5.39 -22.35
N GLU A 184 20.21 4.53 -23.37
CA GLU A 184 20.99 3.29 -23.62
C GLU A 184 20.46 1.99 -23.00
N SER A 185 20.61 0.81 -23.61
CA SER A 185 20.66 0.39 -25.01
C SER A 185 20.34 -1.11 -25.02
N VAL A 186 19.72 -1.57 -26.10
CA VAL A 186 19.25 -2.95 -26.29
C VAL A 186 20.44 -3.90 -26.42
N GLY A 187 20.45 -4.96 -25.62
CA GLY A 187 21.43 -6.06 -25.71
C GLY A 187 20.79 -7.40 -25.40
N GLN A 188 20.25 -8.06 -26.43
CA GLN A 188 19.89 -9.48 -26.41
C GLN A 188 21.14 -10.34 -26.13
N ARG A 189 21.02 -11.36 -25.26
CA ARG A 189 21.34 -12.77 -25.62
C ARG A 189 21.13 -13.79 -24.47
N ARG A 190 20.32 -14.81 -24.84
CA ARG A 190 20.37 -16.26 -24.53
C ARG A 190 20.18 -16.76 -23.09
N CYS A 191 19.08 -17.48 -22.91
CA CYS A 191 18.84 -18.41 -21.82
C CYS A 191 19.77 -19.64 -21.93
N GLU A 192 20.52 -19.92 -20.87
CA GLU A 192 21.13 -21.23 -20.62
C GLU A 192 20.33 -21.97 -19.54
N PRO A 193 20.22 -23.31 -19.59
CA PRO A 193 19.42 -24.09 -18.66
C PRO A 193 20.07 -24.22 -17.27
N LEU A 194 19.24 -24.15 -16.23
CA LEU A 194 19.62 -24.27 -14.81
C LEU A 194 20.29 -25.63 -14.48
N PRO A 195 21.39 -25.65 -13.71
CA PRO A 195 21.88 -26.89 -13.09
C PRO A 195 21.04 -27.27 -11.85
N ARG A 196 20.99 -28.58 -11.61
CA ARG A 196 20.16 -29.31 -10.64
C ARG A 196 20.42 -28.90 -9.18
N GLU A 197 19.32 -28.92 -8.41
CA GLU A 197 19.18 -29.02 -6.94
C GLU A 197 20.46 -28.85 -6.09
N VAL A 198 20.54 -27.73 -5.38
CA VAL A 198 21.48 -27.53 -4.28
C VAL A 198 20.74 -27.82 -2.96
N GLN A 199 21.16 -28.87 -2.26
CA GLN A 199 20.71 -29.20 -0.91
C GLN A 199 21.05 -28.07 0.08
N PRO A 200 20.18 -27.77 1.06
CA PRO A 200 20.46 -26.73 2.05
C PRO A 200 21.57 -27.16 3.01
N PRO A 201 22.51 -26.27 3.38
CA PRO A 201 23.56 -26.59 4.32
C PRO A 201 23.05 -26.64 5.77
N ASP A 202 23.65 -27.59 6.49
CA ASP A 202 23.40 -27.99 7.88
C ASP A 202 23.60 -26.85 8.90
N ARG A 203 22.69 -26.74 9.88
CA ARG A 203 22.70 -25.69 10.91
C ARG A 203 23.77 -26.00 11.98
N GLY A 204 25.01 -25.64 11.69
CA GLY A 204 26.12 -25.65 12.64
C GLY A 204 26.19 -24.39 13.52
N ARG A 205 26.29 -24.59 14.84
CA ARG A 205 26.47 -23.60 15.91
C ARG A 205 27.46 -22.46 15.56
N ILE A 206 27.00 -21.22 15.69
CA ILE A 206 27.87 -20.02 15.72
C ILE A 206 28.49 -19.91 17.13
N GLN A 207 29.80 -20.17 17.25
CA GLN A 207 30.61 -19.76 18.39
C GLN A 207 31.19 -18.36 18.13
N LEU A 208 30.82 -17.39 18.96
CA LEU A 208 31.39 -16.05 18.99
C LEU A 208 32.84 -16.11 19.49
N ARG A 209 33.80 -15.59 18.72
CA ARG A 209 35.17 -15.29 19.18
C ARG A 209 35.35 -13.79 19.42
N PRO A 210 36.12 -13.37 20.44
CA PRO A 210 36.23 -11.97 20.84
C PRO A 210 37.17 -11.15 19.94
N ARG A 211 36.90 -9.84 19.93
CA ARG A 211 37.52 -8.79 19.13
C ARG A 211 39.04 -8.69 19.36
N GLY A 212 39.81 -8.72 18.27
CA GLY A 212 41.22 -8.35 18.23
C GLY A 212 41.41 -6.94 17.66
N THR A 213 42.18 -6.13 18.36
CA THR A 213 42.54 -4.73 18.10
C THR A 213 43.49 -4.57 16.91
N CYS A 214 43.27 -3.54 16.08
CA CYS A 214 44.19 -3.10 15.02
C CYS A 214 45.20 -2.08 15.57
N LEU A 215 46.50 -2.34 15.40
CA LEU A 215 47.59 -1.37 15.49
C LEU A 215 48.25 -1.20 14.11
N PRO A 216 48.77 -0.01 13.75
CA PRO A 216 49.32 0.25 12.44
C PRO A 216 50.78 -0.21 12.33
N ARG A 217 51.17 -0.76 11.17
CA ARG A 217 52.59 -0.99 10.84
C ARG A 217 53.12 0.15 9.98
N HIS A 218 54.05 0.91 10.55
CA HIS A 218 55.09 1.62 9.80
C HIS A 218 56.10 0.63 9.23
N GLY A 219 56.63 0.90 8.04
CA GLY A 219 57.75 0.18 7.44
C GLY A 219 58.34 0.96 6.28
N ALA A 220 59.53 1.52 6.50
CA ALA A 220 60.29 2.34 5.58
C ALA A 220 61.20 1.52 4.64
N SER A 221 61.45 2.08 3.45
CA SER A 221 62.75 2.24 2.76
C SER A 221 63.71 1.05 2.55
N ARG A 222 64.10 0.82 1.29
CA ARG A 222 65.48 0.92 0.71
C ARG A 222 65.48 0.34 -0.72
N GLY A 223 65.83 1.11 -1.75
CA GLY A 223 67.18 1.24 -2.34
C GLY A 223 67.22 0.53 -3.71
N PRO A 224 68.21 0.73 -4.60
CA PRO A 224 69.49 1.42 -4.46
C PRO A 224 69.53 2.86 -5.03
#